data_AF-A0A379TAW7-F1
#
_entry.id   AF-A0A379TAW7-F1
#
_cell.length_a   1.000
_cell.length_b   1.000
_cell.length_c   1.000
_cell.angle_alpha   90.00
_cell.angle_beta   90.00
_cell.angle_gamma   90.00
#
_symmetry.space_group_name_H-M   'P 1'
#
loop_
_entity.id
_entity.type
_entity.pdbx_description
1 polymer ?
#
loop_
_entity_poly.entity_id
_entity_poly.type
_entity_poly.pdbx_seq_one_letter_code
_entity_poly.pdbx_strand_id
1 'polypeptide(L)'
;MNQYVTAALLRLRQQNHDLFRFGEYLPLRAVGKRADKIIAYARINHDDVLIVVAPRLVFAECDGLLSQSHAGFWAETEIIIPGQLNQRRYRNALNQEMLTLEERLSLASHQGGVLVLMSD
;
A
#
# COMPACT_ATOMS: atom_id res chain seq x y z
N MET A 1 -8.81 -17.71 4.14
CA MET A 1 -8.19 -16.78 5.11
C MET A 1 -6.68 -16.77 4.87
N ASN A 2 -6.07 -15.61 4.61
CA ASN A 2 -4.62 -15.54 4.31
C ASN A 2 -3.80 -15.43 5.61
N GLN A 3 -3.38 -16.58 6.16
CA GLN A 3 -2.66 -16.65 7.43
C GLN A 3 -1.30 -15.92 7.39
N TYR A 4 -0.64 -15.91 6.23
CA TYR A 4 0.66 -15.26 6.05
C TYR A 4 0.57 -13.75 6.28
N VAL A 5 -0.38 -13.08 5.61
CA VAL A 5 -0.57 -11.63 5.75
C VAL A 5 -0.90 -11.26 7.19
N THR A 6 -1.77 -12.02 7.85
CA THR A 6 -2.09 -11.79 9.27
C THR A 6 -0.85 -11.88 10.16
N ALA A 7 -0.07 -12.96 10.03
CA ALA A 7 1.13 -13.15 10.85
C ALA A 7 2.19 -12.06 10.59
N ALA A 8 2.44 -11.73 9.32
CA ALA A 8 3.40 -10.71 8.92
C ALA A 8 3.05 -9.34 9.48
N LEU A 9 1.79 -8.91 9.33
CA LEU A 9 1.36 -7.58 9.78
C LEU A 9 1.25 -7.46 11.30
N LEU A 10 0.88 -8.54 12.01
CA LEU A 10 0.93 -8.56 13.47
C LEU A 10 2.36 -8.42 13.99
N ARG A 11 3.32 -9.11 13.36
CA ARG A 11 4.74 -9.00 13.70
C ARG A 11 5.28 -7.60 13.40
N LEU A 12 4.95 -7.04 12.24
CA LEU A 12 5.32 -5.67 11.86
C LEU A 12 4.82 -4.66 12.90
N ARG A 13 3.56 -4.79 13.32
CA ARG A 13 2.99 -3.95 14.37
C ARG A 13 3.69 -4.11 15.71
N GLN A 14 4.08 -5.33 16.07
CA GLN A 14 4.83 -5.59 17.30
C GLN A 14 6.26 -5.03 17.25
N GLN A 15 6.89 -4.97 16.09
CA GLN A 15 8.25 -4.43 15.97
C GLN A 15 8.26 -2.90 15.95
N ASN A 16 7.15 -2.26 15.54
CA ASN A 16 7.05 -0.83 15.33
C ASN A 16 5.96 -0.20 16.22
N HIS A 17 5.91 -0.59 17.50
CA HIS A 17 4.81 -0.26 18.41
C HIS A 17 4.47 1.24 18.45
N ASP A 18 5.48 2.11 18.50
CA ASP A 18 5.26 3.56 18.60
C ASP A 18 4.62 4.13 17.34
N LEU A 19 5.07 3.70 16.15
CA LEU A 19 4.46 4.09 14.87
C LEU A 19 2.98 3.71 14.79
N PHE A 20 2.63 2.51 15.24
CA PHE A 20 1.23 2.04 15.19
C PHE A 20 0.36 2.67 16.28
N ARG A 21 0.94 3.06 17.41
CA ARG A 21 0.20 3.61 18.56
C ARG A 21 0.05 5.13 18.50
N PHE A 22 1.11 5.84 18.11
CA PHE A 22 1.21 7.30 18.17
C PHE A 22 1.37 7.94 16.80
N GLY A 23 1.64 7.16 15.75
CA GLY A 23 1.84 7.70 14.41
C GLY A 23 0.60 8.40 13.86
N GLU A 24 0.83 9.59 13.31
CA GLU A 24 -0.19 10.39 12.63
C GLU A 24 -0.76 9.60 11.45
N TYR A 25 -2.08 9.65 11.29
CA TYR A 25 -2.77 9.04 10.16
C TYR A 25 -2.92 10.06 9.03
N LEU A 26 -2.19 9.88 7.94
CA LEU A 26 -2.25 10.74 6.76
C LEU A 26 -2.96 10.01 5.61
N PRO A 27 -4.17 10.42 5.21
CA PRO A 27 -4.82 9.84 4.03
C PRO A 27 -4.05 10.16 2.75
N LEU A 28 -3.89 9.16 1.88
CA LEU A 28 -3.24 9.33 0.57
C LEU A 28 -4.29 9.34 -0.52
N ARG A 29 -4.12 10.25 -1.49
CA ARG A 29 -5.08 10.41 -2.59
C ARG A 29 -4.80 9.40 -3.68
N ALA A 30 -5.77 8.53 -3.96
CA ALA A 30 -5.79 7.73 -5.18
C ALA A 30 -6.33 8.54 -6.36
N VAL A 31 -5.80 8.30 -7.55
CA VAL A 31 -6.24 8.90 -8.81
C VAL A 31 -6.31 7.85 -9.93
N GLY A 32 -7.05 8.18 -10.98
CA GLY A 32 -7.18 7.32 -12.16
C GLY A 32 -8.44 6.43 -12.14
N LYS A 33 -8.45 5.41 -13.01
CA LYS A 33 -9.67 4.69 -13.44
C LYS A 33 -10.42 3.99 -12.30
N ARG A 34 -9.71 3.53 -11.27
CA ARG A 34 -10.27 2.77 -10.13
C ARG A 34 -9.90 3.39 -8.78
N ALA A 35 -9.72 4.71 -8.73
CA ALA A 35 -9.35 5.43 -7.51
C ALA A 35 -10.37 5.22 -6.36
N ASP A 36 -11.65 5.10 -6.70
CA ASP A 36 -12.74 4.82 -5.76
C ASP A 36 -12.74 3.38 -5.23
N LYS A 37 -11.90 2.51 -5.78
CA LYS A 37 -11.73 1.11 -5.36
C LYS A 37 -10.51 0.88 -4.49
N ILE A 38 -9.87 1.95 -4.03
CA ILE A 38 -8.69 1.90 -3.17
C ILE A 38 -8.94 2.64 -1.85
N ILE A 39 -8.31 2.12 -0.79
CA ILE A 39 -8.01 2.83 0.44
C ILE A 39 -6.48 2.93 0.52
N ALA A 40 -5.97 4.15 0.69
CA ALA A 40 -4.54 4.40 0.84
C ALA A 40 -4.30 5.41 1.97
N TYR A 41 -3.32 5.11 2.83
CA TYR A 41 -2.91 6.01 3.90
C TYR A 41 -1.46 5.77 4.31
N ALA A 42 -0.86 6.75 4.96
CA ALA A 42 0.41 6.63 5.67
C ALA A 42 0.18 6.74 7.19
N ARG A 43 1.01 6.04 7.96
CA ARG A 43 1.27 6.33 9.37
C ARG A 43 2.66 6.91 9.49
N ILE A 44 2.81 8.01 10.22
CA ILE A 44 4.07 8.74 10.34
C ILE A 44 4.37 8.98 11.82
N ASN A 45 5.55 8.60 12.28
CA ASN A 45 6.04 8.93 13.60
C ASN A 45 7.54 9.23 13.54
N HIS A 46 7.92 10.50 13.73
CA HIS A 46 9.29 10.98 13.52
C HIS A 46 9.79 10.63 12.10
N ASP A 47 10.81 9.78 11.99
CA ASP A 47 11.37 9.34 10.71
C ASP A 47 10.72 8.06 10.17
N ASP A 48 9.97 7.34 11.02
CA ASP A 48 9.31 6.09 10.65
C ASP A 48 8.02 6.34 9.89
N VAL A 49 7.88 5.68 8.74
CA VAL A 49 6.71 5.78 7.87
C VAL A 49 6.23 4.39 7.46
N LEU A 50 4.94 4.16 7.62
CA LEU A 50 4.23 3.01 7.07
C LEU A 50 3.19 3.48 6.05
N ILE A 51 3.30 3.07 4.80
CA ILE A 51 2.28 3.30 3.77
C ILE A 51 1.50 2.01 3.55
N VAL A 52 0.17 2.11 3.55
CA VAL A 52 -0.75 0.99 3.32
C VAL A 52 -1.65 1.33 2.15
N VAL A 53 -1.75 0.40 1.19
CA VAL A 53 -2.69 0.47 0.07
C VAL A 53 -3.45 -0.85 -0.01
N ALA A 54 -4.78 -0.77 -0.02
CA ALA A 54 -5.64 -1.95 -0.10
C ALA A 54 -6.88 -1.71 -0.98
N PRO A 55 -7.39 -2.73 -1.68
CA PRO A 55 -8.62 -2.69 -2.44
C PRO A 55 -9.83 -2.58 -1.53
N ARG A 56 -10.85 -1.90 -2.05
CA ARG A 56 -12.20 -1.87 -1.51
C ARG A 56 -13.22 -2.06 -2.62
N LEU A 57 -14.29 -2.80 -2.34
CA LEU A 57 -15.43 -2.96 -3.24
C LEU A 57 -15.07 -3.52 -4.64
N VAL A 58 -14.06 -4.41 -4.70
CA VAL A 58 -13.56 -5.01 -5.95
C VAL A 58 -14.22 -6.35 -6.29
N PHE A 59 -14.91 -6.99 -5.34
CA PHE A 59 -15.50 -8.33 -5.52
C PHE A 59 -16.53 -8.39 -6.65
N ALA A 60 -17.34 -7.34 -6.85
CA ALA A 60 -18.33 -7.29 -7.93
C ALA A 60 -17.69 -7.26 -9.33
N GLU A 61 -16.43 -6.82 -9.42
CA GLU A 61 -15.67 -6.83 -10.67
C GLU A 61 -14.94 -8.17 -10.85
N CYS A 62 -14.65 -8.90 -9.75
CA CYS A 62 -13.94 -10.19 -9.76
C CYS A 62 -14.60 -11.30 -10.60
N ASP A 63 -15.92 -11.26 -10.83
CA ASP A 63 -16.64 -12.28 -11.61
C ASP A 63 -16.22 -12.32 -13.10
N GLY A 64 -15.58 -11.28 -13.62
CA GLY A 64 -14.90 -11.27 -14.94
C GLY A 64 -13.37 -11.18 -14.87
N LEU A 65 -12.81 -11.23 -13.67
CA LEU A 65 -11.44 -10.78 -13.34
C LEU A 65 -10.53 -11.88 -12.81
N LEU A 66 -11.06 -13.08 -12.56
CA LEU A 66 -10.23 -14.27 -12.39
C LEU A 66 -9.35 -14.57 -13.63
N SER A 67 -9.63 -13.93 -14.78
CA SER A 67 -8.82 -14.01 -16.00
C SER A 67 -7.87 -12.83 -16.25
N GLN A 68 -8.01 -11.70 -15.54
CA GLN A 68 -7.16 -10.52 -15.75
C GLN A 68 -5.97 -10.55 -14.78
N SER A 69 -4.77 -10.23 -15.28
CA SER A 69 -3.62 -10.04 -14.42
C SER A 69 -3.87 -8.89 -13.44
N HIS A 70 -3.31 -8.97 -12.22
CA HIS A 70 -3.39 -7.89 -11.22
C HIS A 70 -2.95 -6.54 -11.82
N ALA A 71 -1.93 -6.56 -12.69
CA ALA A 71 -1.47 -5.39 -13.41
C ALA A 71 -2.54 -4.77 -14.32
N GLY A 72 -3.30 -5.59 -15.06
CA GLY A 72 -4.42 -5.13 -15.88
C GLY A 72 -5.58 -4.58 -15.05
N PHE A 73 -5.81 -5.14 -13.86
CA PHE A 73 -6.85 -4.63 -12.96
C PHE A 73 -6.50 -3.24 -12.40
N TRP A 74 -5.25 -2.95 -12.12
CA TRP A 74 -4.85 -1.64 -11.58
C TRP A 74 -4.30 -0.67 -12.61
N ALA A 75 -4.44 -1.00 -13.90
CA ALA A 75 -4.04 -0.12 -15.00
C ALA A 75 -4.63 1.29 -14.80
N GLU A 76 -3.79 2.30 -15.03
CA GLU A 76 -4.14 3.72 -14.89
C GLU A 76 -4.69 4.08 -13.49
N THR A 77 -4.21 3.41 -12.43
CA THR A 77 -4.55 3.75 -11.04
C THR A 77 -3.27 4.01 -10.25
N GLU A 78 -3.18 5.20 -9.66
CA GLU A 78 -1.98 5.69 -8.98
C GLU A 78 -2.34 6.28 -7.61
N ILE A 79 -1.36 6.27 -6.68
CA ILE A 79 -1.43 7.02 -5.43
C ILE A 79 -0.52 8.23 -5.52
N ILE A 80 -1.03 9.41 -5.19
CA ILE A 80 -0.23 10.63 -5.06
C ILE A 80 0.52 10.57 -3.74
N ILE A 81 1.84 10.64 -3.80
CA ILE A 81 2.72 10.61 -2.63
C ILE A 81 3.08 12.08 -2.28
N PRO A 82 2.75 12.54 -1.06
CA PRO A 82 3.09 13.90 -0.60
C PRO A 82 4.59 14.06 -0.39
N GLY A 83 5.15 15.23 -0.72
CA GLY A 83 6.59 15.52 -0.71
C GLY A 83 7.39 15.01 0.50
N GLN A 84 6.81 15.02 1.70
CA GLN A 84 7.45 14.50 2.92
C GLN A 84 7.73 12.97 2.91
N LEU A 85 7.02 12.23 2.07
CA LEU A 85 7.13 10.77 1.88
C LEU A 85 7.86 10.39 0.57
N ASN A 86 8.17 11.38 -0.27
CA ASN A 86 8.79 11.18 -1.59
C ASN A 86 10.31 11.05 -1.43
N GLN A 87 10.95 10.50 -2.46
CA GLN A 87 12.41 10.35 -2.56
C GLN A 87 13.03 9.55 -1.41
N ARG A 88 12.21 8.72 -0.74
CA ARG A 88 12.62 7.81 0.33
C ARG A 88 12.53 6.38 -0.15
N ARG A 89 13.37 5.53 0.45
CA ARG A 89 13.37 4.09 0.22
C ARG A 89 12.40 3.42 1.18
N TYR A 90 11.63 2.50 0.63
CA TYR A 90 10.66 1.71 1.35
C TYR A 90 10.89 0.23 1.09
N ARG A 91 10.62 -0.58 2.10
CA ARG A 91 10.58 -2.03 2.03
C ARG A 91 9.14 -2.50 2.07
N ASN A 92 8.75 -3.33 1.12
CA ASN A 92 7.47 -4.00 1.17
C ASN A 92 7.51 -5.11 2.24
N ALA A 93 6.66 -4.99 3.26
CA ALA A 93 6.63 -5.89 4.40
C ALA A 93 6.22 -7.34 4.03
N LEU A 94 5.55 -7.54 2.90
CA LEU A 94 5.00 -8.84 2.49
C LEU A 94 5.87 -9.63 1.51
N ASN A 95 6.77 -8.97 0.77
CA ASN A 95 7.66 -9.64 -0.19
C ASN A 95 9.13 -9.22 -0.07
N GLN A 96 9.44 -8.27 0.83
CA GLN A 96 10.78 -7.72 1.09
C GLN A 96 11.40 -6.92 -0.06
N GLU A 97 10.63 -6.62 -1.10
CA GLU A 97 11.05 -5.80 -2.24
C GLU A 97 11.31 -4.36 -1.81
N MET A 98 12.39 -3.77 -2.33
CA MET A 98 12.76 -2.38 -2.07
C MET A 98 12.28 -1.48 -3.19
N LEU A 99 11.64 -0.37 -2.82
CA LEU A 99 11.02 0.58 -3.73
C LEU A 99 11.41 1.99 -3.30
N THR A 100 11.81 2.83 -4.26
CA THR A 100 11.93 4.27 -4.00
C THR A 100 10.65 4.93 -4.46
N LEU A 101 9.96 5.63 -3.55
CA LEU A 101 8.74 6.34 -3.91
C LEU A 101 9.07 7.71 -4.49
N GLU A 102 8.49 8.02 -5.64
CA GLU A 102 8.51 9.36 -6.22
C GLU A 102 7.19 10.09 -5.88
N GLU A 103 6.78 11.06 -6.69
CA GLU A 103 5.51 11.78 -6.50
C GLU A 103 4.27 10.92 -6.72
N ARG A 104 4.41 9.81 -7.45
CA ARG A 104 3.33 8.90 -7.78
C ARG A 104 3.76 7.45 -7.63
N LEU A 105 2.84 6.64 -7.14
CA LEU A 105 2.97 5.20 -7.01
C LEU A 105 1.95 4.50 -7.91
N SER A 106 2.42 3.88 -8.98
CA SER A 106 1.56 3.08 -9.88
C SER A 106 1.21 1.75 -9.24
N LEU A 107 -0.07 1.42 -9.18
CA LEU A 107 -0.52 0.13 -8.61
C LEU A 107 -0.43 -1.02 -9.62
N ALA A 108 -0.35 -0.71 -10.92
CA ALA A 108 -0.24 -1.72 -11.97
C ALA A 108 1.10 -2.47 -11.95
N SER A 109 2.16 -1.84 -11.46
CA SER A 109 3.49 -2.45 -11.32
C SER A 109 3.62 -3.37 -10.10
N HIS A 110 2.65 -3.36 -9.18
CA HIS A 110 2.70 -4.16 -7.96
C HIS A 110 1.91 -5.45 -8.06
N GLN A 111 2.50 -6.53 -7.55
CA GLN A 111 1.84 -7.82 -7.47
C GLN A 111 1.12 -7.99 -6.13
N GLY A 112 -0.12 -8.46 -6.19
CA GLY A 112 -0.91 -8.83 -5.03
C GLY A 112 -2.01 -7.84 -4.66
N GLY A 113 -2.83 -8.26 -3.70
CA GLY A 113 -4.01 -7.51 -3.29
C GLY A 113 -3.73 -6.39 -2.30
N VAL A 114 -2.69 -6.45 -1.48
CA VAL A 114 -2.40 -5.42 -0.47
C VAL A 114 -0.93 -5.05 -0.55
N LEU A 115 -0.63 -3.76 -0.51
CA LEU A 115 0.72 -3.22 -0.47
C LEU A 115 0.95 -2.57 0.89
N VAL A 116 2.01 -2.99 1.57
CA VAL A 116 2.41 -2.43 2.87
C VAL A 116 3.89 -2.10 2.80
N LEU A 117 4.21 -0.81 2.82
CA LEU A 117 5.56 -0.28 2.67
C LEU A 117 6.00 0.33 4.00
N MET A 118 7.17 -0.05 4.48
CA MET A 118 7.80 0.52 5.67
C MET A 118 9.06 1.28 5.24
N SER A 119 9.32 2.45 5.78
CA SER A 119 10.60 3.14 5.59
C SER A 119 11.75 2.25 6.06
N ASP A 120 12.85 2.24 5.30
CA ASP A 120 14.07 1.51 5.66
C ASP A 120 14.86 2.23 6.75
#